data_AF-A0A263CZL0-F1
#
_entry.id   AF-A0A263CZL0-F1
#
_cell.length_a   1.000
_cell.length_b   1.000
_cell.length_c   1.000
_cell.angle_alpha   90.00
_cell.angle_beta   90.00
_cell.angle_gamma   90.00
#
_symmetry.space_group_name_H-M   'P 1'
#
loop_
_entity.id
_entity.type
_entity.pdbx_description
1 polymer ?
#
loop_
_entity_poly.entity_id
_entity_poly.type
_entity_poly.pdbx_seq_one_letter_code
_entity_poly.pdbx_strand_id
1 'polypeptide(L)'
;MRLMEEAAPGKAAEWNGLLAYDYGDSAAREAATRIGDSLAGYPLLDDEDLSERESENAARVLIDSYDVPEDIAADVVSALSDDGQTLCTDCHSWDIDRIMSNLGYRECAECDKWLATTFDEPLHYDCAECYAEDDCECISVMIDGYRHGNHAVTMSDVRETLRGCEHCYPLVYPYGKNVA
;
A
#
# COMPACT_ATOMS: atom_id res chain seq x y z
N MET A 1 8.07 38.52 6.39
CA MET A 1 8.78 37.99 7.57
C MET A 1 10.20 38.54 7.51
N ARG A 2 10.50 39.57 8.31
CA ARG A 2 11.86 40.13 8.44
C ARG A 2 12.56 39.37 9.56
N LEU A 3 13.42 38.44 9.22
CA LEU A 3 14.39 37.85 10.14
C LEU A 3 15.76 38.23 9.60
N MET A 4 16.65 38.68 10.50
CA MET A 4 18.02 39.15 10.25
C MET A 4 18.15 40.66 10.02
N GLU A 5 18.09 41.43 11.11
CA GLU A 5 19.06 42.53 11.28
C GLU A 5 20.43 41.89 11.55
N GLU A 6 21.42 42.38 10.84
CA GLU A 6 22.79 41.88 10.72
C GLU A 6 23.39 41.43 12.06
N ALA A 7 23.69 40.14 12.18
CA ALA A 7 24.73 39.71 13.11
C ALA A 7 26.04 40.37 12.66
N ALA A 8 26.62 41.20 13.53
CA ALA A 8 27.81 41.99 13.23
C ALA A 8 28.91 41.14 12.55
N PRO A 9 29.63 41.70 11.56
CA PRO A 9 30.60 40.95 10.77
C PRO A 9 31.67 40.32 11.68
N GLY A 10 31.77 38.99 11.66
CA GLY A 10 32.83 38.21 12.29
C GLY A 10 32.52 37.51 13.63
N LYS A 11 31.28 37.48 14.12
CA LYS A 11 30.97 37.01 15.49
C LYS A 11 30.24 35.67 15.61
N ALA A 12 29.56 35.26 14.55
CA ALA A 12 28.93 33.95 14.44
C ALA A 12 28.91 33.52 12.98
N ALA A 13 29.04 32.22 12.73
CA ALA A 13 28.93 31.63 11.40
C ALA A 13 28.03 30.39 11.51
N GLU A 14 27.11 30.25 10.56
CA GLU A 14 26.28 29.07 10.40
C GLU A 14 26.82 28.26 9.23
N TRP A 15 26.99 26.95 9.43
CA TRP A 15 27.42 26.02 8.39
C TRP A 15 26.73 24.68 8.58
N ASN A 16 25.89 24.29 7.61
CA ASN A 16 25.14 23.03 7.65
C ASN A 16 24.36 22.82 8.96
N GLY A 17 23.69 23.86 9.47
CA GLY A 17 22.96 23.77 10.74
C GLY A 17 23.83 23.79 12.00
N LEU A 18 25.16 23.86 11.88
CA LEU A 18 26.07 24.07 12.99
C LEU A 18 26.31 25.57 13.20
N LEU A 19 26.11 26.04 14.43
CA LEU A 19 26.26 27.44 14.81
C LEU A 19 27.58 27.63 15.56
N ALA A 20 28.57 28.22 14.89
CA ALA A 20 29.86 28.58 15.49
C ALA A 20 29.81 30.02 16.00
N TYR A 21 30.24 30.25 17.24
CA TYR A 21 30.26 31.58 17.86
C TYR A 21 31.49 31.78 18.74
N ASP A 22 31.89 33.03 18.95
CA ASP A 22 32.96 33.37 19.89
C ASP A 22 32.46 33.24 21.34
N TYR A 23 32.98 32.26 22.09
CA TYR A 23 32.63 32.05 23.49
C TYR A 23 33.05 33.21 24.40
N GLY A 24 34.04 34.02 23.99
CA GLY A 24 34.46 35.23 24.71
C GLY A 24 33.45 36.37 24.63
N ASP A 25 32.49 36.33 23.68
CA ASP A 25 31.44 37.33 23.55
C ASP A 25 30.18 36.91 24.33
N SER A 26 29.87 37.69 25.38
CA SER A 26 28.72 37.42 26.26
C SER A 26 27.39 37.45 25.51
N ALA A 27 27.24 38.32 24.50
CA ALA A 27 26.00 38.43 23.73
C ALA A 27 25.81 37.23 22.80
N ALA A 28 26.90 36.73 22.22
CA ALA A 28 26.88 35.53 21.39
C ALA A 28 26.52 34.29 22.22
N ARG A 29 27.06 34.19 23.43
CA ARG A 29 26.75 33.10 24.37
C ARG A 29 25.30 33.12 24.83
N GLU A 30 24.75 34.29 25.19
CA GLU A 30 23.33 34.43 25.55
C GLU A 30 22.38 34.12 24.38
N ALA A 31 22.77 34.46 23.15
CA ALA A 31 22.00 34.08 21.96
C ALA A 31 22.03 32.55 21.74
N ALA A 32 23.20 31.92 21.85
CA ALA A 32 23.34 30.47 21.70
C ALA A 32 22.55 29.69 22.78
N THR A 33 22.56 30.13 24.04
CA THR A 33 21.74 29.53 25.10
C THR A 33 20.25 29.65 24.80
N ARG A 34 19.76 30.83 24.39
CA ARG A 34 18.34 31.00 24.03
C ARG A 34 17.92 30.11 22.84
N ILE A 35 18.78 29.97 21.84
CA ILE A 35 18.54 29.08 20.70
C ILE A 35 18.50 27.63 21.18
N GLY A 36 19.48 27.22 22.00
CA GLY A 36 19.53 25.89 22.60
C GLY A 36 18.30 25.57 23.43
N ASP A 37 17.88 26.47 24.32
CA ASP A 37 16.69 26.30 25.16
C ASP A 37 15.40 26.24 24.33
N SER A 38 15.31 27.03 23.26
CA SER A 38 14.15 27.02 22.35
C SER A 38 14.09 25.72 21.54
N LEU A 39 15.25 25.16 21.18
CA LEU A 39 15.36 23.88 20.46
C LEU A 39 15.27 22.67 21.39
N ALA A 40 15.62 22.79 22.66
CA ALA A 40 15.54 21.70 23.63
C ALA A 40 14.10 21.21 23.90
N GLY A 41 13.11 22.06 23.61
CA GLY A 41 11.69 21.71 23.64
C GLY A 41 11.16 21.10 22.34
N TYR A 42 11.94 21.17 21.25
CA TYR A 42 11.60 20.40 20.06
C TYR A 42 11.97 18.94 20.33
N PRO A 43 11.06 17.99 20.05
CA PRO A 43 11.48 16.60 20.02
C PRO A 43 12.66 16.53 19.06
N LEU A 44 13.82 16.09 19.56
CA LEU A 44 14.83 15.54 18.67
C LEU A 44 14.05 14.54 17.82
N LEU A 45 13.99 14.79 16.51
CA LEU A 45 13.59 13.76 15.58
C LEU A 45 14.70 12.74 15.72
N ASP A 46 14.49 11.78 16.62
CA ASP A 46 15.17 10.52 16.53
C ASP A 46 14.70 9.96 15.20
N ASP A 47 15.56 10.08 14.19
CA ASP A 47 15.23 9.70 12.83
C ASP A 47 14.72 8.25 12.78
N GLU A 48 15.12 7.42 13.77
CA GLU A 48 14.61 6.06 13.99
C GLU A 48 13.14 6.06 14.46
N ASP A 49 12.79 6.78 15.54
CA ASP A 49 11.40 6.89 16.04
C ASP A 49 10.47 7.55 15.02
N LEU A 50 10.97 8.54 14.26
CA LEU A 50 10.19 9.13 13.17
C LEU A 50 9.95 8.11 12.05
N SER A 51 10.99 7.41 11.61
CA SER A 51 10.88 6.39 10.56
C SER A 51 9.95 5.24 10.96
N GLU A 52 9.99 4.80 12.22
CA GLU A 52 9.09 3.78 12.75
C GLU A 52 7.63 4.26 12.70
N ARG A 53 7.35 5.48 13.18
CA ARG A 53 5.99 6.04 13.16
C ARG A 53 5.46 6.28 11.75
N GLU A 54 6.32 6.71 10.83
CA GLU A 54 5.95 6.86 9.43
C GLU A 54 5.60 5.51 8.81
N SER A 55 6.37 4.47 9.12
CA SER A 55 6.11 3.10 8.67
C SER A 55 4.81 2.54 9.25
N GLU A 56 4.58 2.72 10.55
CA GLU A 56 3.33 2.32 11.22
C GLU A 56 2.10 3.05 10.66
N ASN A 57 2.22 4.35 10.44
CA ASN A 57 1.14 5.14 9.87
C ASN A 57 0.87 4.72 8.41
N ALA A 58 1.92 4.46 7.63
CA ALA A 58 1.79 3.99 6.26
C ALA A 58 1.10 2.62 6.20
N ALA A 59 1.50 1.67 7.06
CA ALA A 59 0.87 0.36 7.16
C ALA A 59 -0.63 0.48 7.47
N ARG A 60 -1.01 1.36 8.40
CA ARG A 60 -2.43 1.60 8.71
C ARG A 60 -3.19 2.17 7.51
N VAL A 61 -2.63 3.14 6.79
CA VAL A 61 -3.28 3.71 5.60
C VAL A 61 -3.44 2.66 4.49
N LEU A 62 -2.46 1.78 4.29
CA LEU A 62 -2.57 0.67 3.34
C LEU A 62 -3.75 -0.25 3.67
N ILE A 63 -3.93 -0.59 4.95
CA ILE A 63 -5.04 -1.43 5.40
C ILE A 63 -6.38 -0.70 5.25
N ASP A 64 -6.48 0.53 5.72
CA ASP A 64 -7.75 1.26 5.82
C ASP A 64 -8.23 1.83 4.47
N SER A 65 -7.31 2.18 3.57
CA SER A 65 -7.62 2.93 2.34
C SER A 65 -7.34 2.18 1.04
N TYR A 66 -6.49 1.14 1.09
CA TYR A 66 -6.11 0.34 -0.09
C TYR A 66 -6.48 -1.14 0.05
N ASP A 67 -7.23 -1.49 1.11
CA ASP A 67 -7.67 -2.84 1.44
C ASP A 67 -6.53 -3.88 1.47
N VAL A 68 -5.29 -3.43 1.73
CA VAL A 68 -4.12 -4.32 1.82
C VAL A 68 -4.30 -5.24 3.03
N PRO A 69 -4.10 -6.57 2.88
CA PRO A 69 -4.19 -7.49 4.01
C PRO A 69 -3.20 -7.14 5.12
N GLU A 70 -3.68 -7.14 6.37
CA GLU A 70 -2.91 -6.71 7.55
C GLU A 70 -1.61 -7.51 7.73
N ASP A 71 -1.62 -8.79 7.38
CA ASP A 71 -0.48 -9.70 7.51
C ASP A 71 0.69 -9.38 6.56
N ILE A 72 0.43 -8.65 5.47
CA ILE A 72 1.47 -8.22 4.51
C ILE A 72 1.68 -6.71 4.46
N ALA A 73 0.92 -5.91 5.22
CA ALA A 73 1.02 -4.46 5.17
C ALA A 73 2.46 -3.96 5.44
N ALA A 74 3.18 -4.59 6.37
CA ALA A 74 4.59 -4.27 6.65
C ALA A 74 5.54 -4.60 5.48
N ASP A 75 5.28 -5.70 4.78
CA ASP A 75 6.05 -6.09 3.58
C ASP A 75 5.80 -5.10 2.44
N VAL A 76 4.57 -4.62 2.29
CA VAL A 76 4.20 -3.58 1.30
C VAL A 76 4.89 -2.25 1.62
N VAL A 77 4.93 -1.83 2.89
CA VAL A 77 5.67 -0.63 3.32
C VAL A 77 7.16 -0.76 2.98
N SER A 78 7.75 -1.92 3.28
CA SER A 78 9.16 -2.19 2.97
C SER A 78 9.42 -2.12 1.47
N ALA A 79 8.55 -2.73 0.66
CA ALA A 79 8.67 -2.73 -0.79
C ALA A 79 8.48 -1.32 -1.40
N LEU A 80 7.59 -0.48 -0.84
CA LEU A 80 7.44 0.92 -1.24
C LEU A 80 8.72 1.72 -0.98
N SER A 81 9.32 1.52 0.20
CA SER A 81 10.58 2.16 0.57
C SER A 81 11.74 1.70 -0.34
N ASP A 82 11.83 0.41 -0.63
CA ASP A 82 12.86 -0.16 -1.53
C ASP A 82 12.71 0.35 -2.97
N ASP A 83 11.48 0.62 -3.40
CA ASP A 83 11.17 1.25 -4.70
C ASP A 83 11.46 2.76 -4.72
N GLY A 84 11.87 3.34 -3.58
CA GLY A 84 12.23 4.75 -3.43
C GLY A 84 11.01 5.66 -3.27
N GLN A 85 9.84 5.11 -2.93
CA GLN A 85 8.66 5.91 -2.64
C GLN A 85 8.71 6.47 -1.23
N THR A 86 8.19 7.68 -1.05
CA THR A 86 8.04 8.26 0.28
C THR A 86 6.87 7.61 1.01
N LEU A 87 7.04 7.37 2.31
CA LEU A 87 5.98 6.87 3.20
C LEU A 87 5.04 8.00 3.69
N CYS A 88 5.27 9.25 3.27
CA CYS A 88 4.34 10.33 3.55
C CYS A 88 3.02 10.12 2.79
N THR A 89 1.98 9.79 3.54
CA THR A 89 0.61 9.53 3.05
C THR A 89 -0.04 10.73 2.37
N ASP A 90 0.40 11.95 2.69
CA ASP A 90 -0.15 13.19 2.15
C ASP A 90 0.62 13.71 0.93
N CYS A 91 1.84 13.21 0.70
CA CYS A 91 2.78 13.79 -0.24
C CYS A 91 2.78 13.10 -1.61
N HIS A 92 2.43 11.81 -1.67
CA HIS A 92 2.49 11.00 -2.88
C HIS A 92 1.38 9.96 -2.94
N SER A 93 0.88 9.70 -4.16
CA SER A 93 0.08 8.51 -4.44
C SER A 93 1.01 7.30 -4.59
N TRP A 94 0.80 6.27 -3.80
CA TRP A 94 1.55 5.02 -3.92
C TRP A 94 1.07 4.19 -5.11
N ASP A 95 2.02 3.58 -5.82
CA ASP A 95 1.75 2.62 -6.90
C ASP A 95 1.50 1.23 -6.32
N ILE A 96 0.36 1.07 -5.62
CA ILE A 96 0.03 -0.14 -4.87
C ILE A 96 -0.10 -1.35 -5.79
N ASP A 97 -0.76 -1.21 -6.94
CA ASP A 97 -0.99 -2.32 -7.87
C ASP A 97 0.31 -2.98 -8.33
N ARG A 98 1.33 -2.17 -8.65
CA ARG A 98 2.65 -2.67 -9.04
C ARG A 98 3.35 -3.35 -7.87
N ILE A 99 3.34 -2.74 -6.69
CA ILE A 99 4.00 -3.31 -5.50
C ILE A 99 3.34 -4.64 -5.11
N MET A 100 2.02 -4.67 -5.03
CA MET A 100 1.24 -5.88 -4.75
C MET A 100 1.48 -6.96 -5.80
N SER A 101 1.50 -6.60 -7.09
CA SER A 101 1.83 -7.55 -8.17
C SER A 101 3.24 -8.14 -8.02
N ASN A 102 4.22 -7.34 -7.61
CA ASN A 102 5.59 -7.81 -7.35
C ASN A 102 5.66 -8.77 -6.15
N LEU A 103 4.79 -8.59 -5.17
CA LEU A 103 4.64 -9.47 -4.01
C LEU A 103 3.80 -10.73 -4.31
N GLY A 104 3.30 -10.88 -5.55
CA GLY A 104 2.51 -12.03 -5.97
C GLY A 104 1.03 -11.92 -5.59
N TYR A 105 0.51 -10.70 -5.48
CA TYR A 105 -0.89 -10.41 -5.24
C TYR A 105 -1.56 -9.79 -6.47
N ARG A 106 -2.85 -10.06 -6.65
CA ARG A 106 -3.68 -9.50 -7.70
C ARG A 106 -5.05 -9.15 -7.13
N GLU A 107 -5.70 -8.12 -7.65
CA GLU A 107 -7.07 -7.79 -7.27
C GLU A 107 -8.06 -8.82 -7.82
N CYS A 108 -9.06 -9.14 -7.01
CA CYS A 108 -10.21 -9.92 -7.41
C CYS A 108 -10.99 -9.15 -8.49
N ALA A 109 -11.30 -9.81 -9.60
CA ALA A 109 -11.98 -9.19 -10.75
C ALA A 109 -13.41 -8.67 -10.45
N GLU A 110 -13.99 -9.01 -9.30
CA GLU A 110 -15.38 -8.65 -8.92
C GLU A 110 -15.49 -7.73 -7.71
N CYS A 111 -14.55 -7.82 -6.76
CA CYS A 111 -14.69 -7.13 -5.46
C CYS A 111 -13.50 -6.25 -5.11
N ASP A 112 -12.54 -6.10 -6.04
CA ASP A 112 -11.36 -5.25 -5.93
C ASP A 112 -10.43 -5.58 -4.75
N LYS A 113 -10.72 -6.63 -3.96
CA LYS A 113 -9.89 -7.09 -2.85
C LYS A 113 -8.73 -7.96 -3.33
N TRP A 114 -7.60 -7.86 -2.63
CA TRP A 114 -6.37 -8.57 -2.96
C TRP A 114 -6.44 -10.09 -2.70
N LEU A 115 -5.87 -10.85 -3.62
CA LEU A 115 -5.71 -12.30 -3.59
C LEU A 115 -4.23 -12.66 -3.78
N ALA A 116 -3.73 -13.61 -2.99
CA ALA A 116 -2.39 -14.18 -3.17
C ALA A 116 -2.39 -15.11 -4.40
N THR A 117 -2.05 -14.57 -5.56
CA THR A 117 -2.06 -15.27 -6.84
C THR A 117 -1.32 -14.49 -7.92
N THR A 118 -0.78 -15.19 -8.91
CA THR A 118 -0.19 -14.60 -10.11
C THR A 118 -1.07 -14.76 -11.35
N PHE A 119 -2.21 -15.45 -11.22
CA PHE A 119 -3.15 -15.65 -12.31
C PHE A 119 -3.88 -14.34 -12.67
N ASP A 120 -4.20 -14.19 -13.95
CA ASP A 120 -4.97 -13.06 -14.46
C ASP A 120 -6.47 -13.25 -14.20
N GLU A 121 -7.19 -12.14 -13.98
CA GLU A 121 -8.62 -12.11 -13.60
C GLU A 121 -8.99 -13.11 -12.47
N PRO A 122 -8.30 -13.11 -11.31
CA PRO A 122 -8.61 -14.03 -10.23
C PRO A 122 -9.90 -13.65 -9.50
N LEU A 123 -10.50 -14.62 -8.84
CA LEU A 123 -11.73 -14.47 -8.07
C LEU A 123 -11.59 -15.08 -6.69
N HIS A 124 -12.17 -14.41 -5.69
CA HIS A 124 -12.49 -15.06 -4.44
C HIS A 124 -13.56 -16.13 -4.68
N TYR A 125 -13.50 -17.24 -3.94
CA TYR A 125 -14.49 -18.31 -4.05
C TYR A 125 -15.93 -17.79 -3.93
N ASP A 126 -16.18 -16.90 -2.98
CA ASP A 126 -17.52 -16.33 -2.77
C ASP A 126 -17.95 -15.42 -3.92
N CYS A 127 -17.02 -14.77 -4.62
CA CYS A 127 -17.31 -13.98 -5.83
C CYS A 127 -17.59 -14.90 -7.02
N ALA A 128 -16.87 -16.01 -7.14
CA ALA A 128 -17.14 -17.02 -8.15
C ALA A 128 -18.52 -17.68 -7.95
N GLU A 129 -18.96 -17.86 -6.69
CA GLU A 129 -20.25 -18.46 -6.36
C GLU A 129 -21.45 -17.63 -6.87
N CYS A 130 -21.27 -16.31 -7.06
CA CYS A 130 -22.29 -15.43 -7.66
C CYS A 130 -22.67 -15.85 -9.11
N TYR A 131 -21.87 -16.69 -9.75
CA TYR A 131 -22.11 -17.23 -11.08
C TYR A 131 -22.83 -18.59 -11.07
N ALA A 132 -23.15 -19.13 -9.89
CA ALA A 132 -23.94 -20.35 -9.77
C ALA A 132 -25.41 -20.09 -10.18
N GLU A 133 -26.02 -21.07 -10.82
CA GLU A 133 -27.44 -21.04 -11.21
C GLU A 133 -28.25 -21.92 -10.25
N ASP A 134 -29.47 -21.50 -9.89
CA ASP A 134 -30.30 -22.17 -8.87
C ASP A 134 -30.54 -23.67 -9.15
N ASP A 135 -30.65 -24.04 -10.43
CA ASP A 135 -30.91 -25.42 -10.87
C ASP A 135 -29.63 -26.15 -11.37
N CYS A 136 -28.43 -25.61 -11.11
CA CYS A 136 -27.18 -26.24 -11.53
C CYS A 136 -25.98 -25.98 -10.62
N GLU A 137 -25.39 -27.07 -10.09
CA GLU A 137 -24.27 -27.04 -9.15
C GLU A 137 -22.87 -27.00 -9.83
N CYS A 138 -22.77 -26.78 -11.15
CA CYS A 138 -21.50 -26.92 -11.85
C CYS A 138 -20.41 -25.93 -11.36
N ILE A 139 -20.81 -24.69 -11.02
CA ILE A 139 -19.92 -23.68 -10.45
C ILE A 139 -19.52 -24.05 -9.02
N SER A 140 -20.48 -24.40 -8.17
CA SER A 140 -20.22 -24.78 -6.78
C SER A 140 -19.28 -25.99 -6.68
N VAL A 141 -19.46 -27.02 -7.53
CA VAL A 141 -18.58 -28.19 -7.60
C VAL A 141 -17.16 -27.81 -8.06
N MET A 142 -17.03 -26.90 -9.02
CA MET A 142 -15.72 -26.39 -9.46
C MET A 142 -15.04 -25.65 -8.31
N ILE A 143 -15.75 -24.74 -7.64
CA ILE A 143 -15.23 -23.96 -6.51
C ILE A 143 -14.79 -24.88 -5.37
N ASP A 144 -15.59 -25.89 -5.02
CA ASP A 144 -15.24 -26.87 -4.00
C ASP A 144 -13.96 -27.64 -4.37
N GLY A 145 -13.81 -28.03 -5.64
CA GLY A 145 -12.60 -28.69 -6.13
C GLY A 145 -11.36 -27.81 -6.00
N TYR A 146 -11.45 -26.54 -6.42
CA TYR A 146 -10.35 -25.58 -6.34
C TYR A 146 -10.01 -25.24 -4.88
N ARG A 147 -11.02 -25.08 -4.04
CA ARG A 147 -10.87 -24.85 -2.59
C ARG A 147 -10.14 -26.00 -1.91
N HIS A 148 -10.50 -27.25 -2.21
CA HIS A 148 -9.78 -28.42 -1.67
C HIS A 148 -8.37 -28.57 -2.23
N GLY A 149 -8.14 -28.15 -3.47
CA GLY A 149 -6.82 -28.12 -4.12
C GLY A 149 -5.93 -26.94 -3.71
N ASN A 150 -6.47 -25.98 -2.96
CA ASN A 150 -5.82 -24.70 -2.67
C ASN A 150 -5.37 -23.95 -3.95
N HIS A 151 -6.25 -23.93 -4.96
CA HIS A 151 -6.03 -23.25 -6.23
C HIS A 151 -6.91 -22.01 -6.33
N ALA A 152 -6.35 -20.90 -6.83
CA ALA A 152 -7.15 -19.71 -7.13
C ALA A 152 -8.12 -19.99 -8.29
N VAL A 153 -9.35 -19.50 -8.16
CA VAL A 153 -10.34 -19.51 -9.25
C VAL A 153 -10.13 -18.27 -10.11
N THR A 154 -10.31 -18.39 -11.41
CA THR A 154 -10.27 -17.25 -12.35
C THR A 154 -11.58 -17.09 -13.11
N MET A 155 -11.79 -15.90 -13.69
CA MET A 155 -12.89 -15.68 -14.63
C MET A 155 -12.86 -16.64 -15.83
N SER A 156 -11.67 -17.11 -16.24
CA SER A 156 -11.56 -18.10 -17.31
C SER A 156 -12.17 -19.44 -16.89
N ASP A 157 -11.87 -19.91 -15.67
CA ASP A 157 -12.40 -21.18 -15.13
C ASP A 157 -13.93 -21.15 -15.04
N VAL A 158 -14.50 -20.04 -14.56
CA VAL A 158 -15.95 -19.82 -14.49
C VAL A 158 -16.56 -19.90 -15.91
N ARG A 159 -16.01 -19.13 -16.86
CA ARG A 159 -16.49 -19.12 -18.25
C ARG A 159 -16.40 -20.50 -18.89
N GLU A 160 -15.34 -21.25 -18.66
CA GLU A 160 -15.16 -22.62 -19.18
C GLU A 160 -16.15 -23.61 -18.55
N THR A 161 -16.37 -23.52 -17.24
CA THR A 161 -17.32 -24.38 -16.52
C THR A 161 -18.75 -24.16 -16.99
N LEU A 162 -19.18 -22.90 -17.11
CA LEU A 162 -20.50 -22.55 -17.68
C LEU A 162 -20.62 -23.02 -19.12
N ARG A 163 -19.51 -22.97 -19.90
CA ARG A 163 -19.51 -23.45 -21.28
C ARG A 163 -19.61 -24.97 -21.39
N GLY A 164 -19.03 -25.70 -20.44
CA GLY A 164 -19.06 -27.16 -20.41
C GLY A 164 -20.39 -27.73 -19.93
N CYS A 165 -21.18 -26.94 -19.20
CA CYS A 165 -22.46 -27.37 -18.64
C CYS A 165 -23.60 -27.28 -19.67
N GLU A 166 -24.25 -28.40 -19.99
CA GLU A 166 -25.40 -28.44 -20.91
C GLU A 166 -26.59 -27.59 -20.43
N HIS A 167 -26.71 -27.39 -19.11
CA HIS A 167 -27.78 -26.59 -18.50
C HIS A 167 -27.44 -25.10 -18.48
N CYS A 168 -26.24 -24.71 -18.03
CA CYS A 168 -25.86 -23.29 -17.91
C CYS A 168 -25.50 -22.67 -19.25
N TYR A 169 -24.90 -23.43 -20.18
CA TYR A 169 -24.52 -22.92 -21.51
C TYR A 169 -25.64 -22.16 -22.22
N PRO A 170 -26.85 -22.73 -22.42
CA PRO A 170 -27.92 -22.02 -23.13
C PRO A 170 -28.48 -20.81 -22.37
N LEU A 171 -28.34 -20.75 -21.04
CA LEU A 171 -28.80 -19.63 -20.22
C LEU A 171 -27.84 -18.43 -20.33
N VAL A 172 -26.54 -18.70 -20.21
CA VAL A 172 -25.49 -17.67 -20.19
C VAL A 172 -25.04 -17.29 -21.61
N TYR A 173 -25.03 -18.24 -22.55
CA TYR A 173 -24.62 -18.07 -23.94
C TYR A 173 -25.73 -18.47 -24.94
N PRO A 174 -26.87 -17.77 -24.94
CA PRO A 174 -28.05 -18.15 -25.74
C PRO A 174 -27.79 -18.20 -27.25
N TYR A 175 -26.83 -17.42 -27.74
CA TYR A 175 -26.43 -17.37 -29.15
C TYR A 175 -25.22 -18.25 -29.48
N GLY A 176 -24.63 -18.93 -28.49
CA GLY A 176 -23.44 -19.75 -28.66
C GLY A 176 -23.69 -21.12 -29.30
N LYS A 177 -24.95 -21.58 -29.31
CA LYS A 177 -25.33 -22.78 -30.06
C LYS A 177 -25.14 -22.53 -31.55
N ASN A 178 -23.95 -22.86 -32.05
CA ASN A 178 -23.81 -23.26 -33.44
C ASN A 178 -24.75 -24.45 -33.62
N VAL A 179 -25.85 -24.18 -34.32
CA VAL A 179 -26.76 -25.18 -34.86
C VAL A 179 -25.88 -26.23 -35.55
N ALA A 180 -25.97 -27.47 -35.07
CA ALA A 180 -25.31 -28.62 -35.69
C ALA A 180 -25.72 -28.76 -37.16
#